data_AF-A0A955QPZ1-F1
#
_entry.id   AF-A0A955QPZ1-F1
#
_cell.length_a   1.000
_cell.length_b   1.000
_cell.length_c   1.000
_cell.angle_alpha   90.00
_cell.angle_beta   90.00
_cell.angle_gamma   90.00
#
_symmetry.space_group_name_H-M   'P 1'
#
loop_
_entity.id
_entity.type
_entity.pdbx_description
1 polymer ?
#
loop_
_entity_poly.entity_id
_entity_poly.type
_entity_poly.pdbx_seq_one_letter_code
_entity_poly.pdbx_strand_id
1 'polypeptide(L)'
;MSQIAKTRAQDFSYEWFDDKALRGYIRLGGTASQIVKRLLFWVNRDYKELNKEDWEHLRYEIAALAELGWTNPTFEDWSKAAESWLGEYFDPEKQACYLPYSENALEFLQIISSCIEQLANKSSADLGPISAVIRIYRQGKEKQPLPKFGEMIYERERITDKALYTTAKAIQHCGGLVEVCPECSLYFLLDRINQKYCSTTCSSRVTTRRSREKKKAEKLATQKKKRAKTKKSTGKKI
;
A
#
# COMPACT_ATOMS: atom_id res chain seq x y z
N MET A 1 -13.51 -29.08 44.00
CA MET A 1 -12.28 -29.71 43.50
C MET A 1 -12.48 -30.03 42.02
N SER A 2 -11.84 -29.29 41.11
CA SER A 2 -11.69 -29.72 39.72
C SER A 2 -10.25 -29.41 39.30
N GLN A 3 -9.47 -30.47 39.22
CA GLN A 3 -8.02 -30.52 39.05
C GLN A 3 -7.61 -30.55 37.56
N ILE A 4 -8.42 -29.98 36.67
CA ILE A 4 -8.16 -29.96 35.22
C ILE A 4 -7.54 -28.60 34.77
N ALA A 5 -7.44 -27.62 35.67
CA ALA A 5 -6.94 -26.28 35.37
C ALA A 5 -5.42 -26.08 35.55
N LYS A 6 -4.63 -27.14 35.77
CA LYS A 6 -3.18 -27.02 35.94
C LYS A 6 -2.45 -28.20 35.32
N THR A 7 -2.05 -28.07 34.04
CA THR A 7 -0.69 -28.31 33.54
C THR A 7 -0.62 -28.28 32.01
N ARG A 8 -0.13 -27.18 31.43
CA ARG A 8 1.15 -27.06 30.67
C ARG A 8 1.15 -25.85 29.72
N ALA A 9 2.27 -25.11 29.78
CA ALA A 9 2.70 -23.96 28.96
C ALA A 9 1.91 -22.65 29.18
N GLN A 10 2.21 -21.85 30.22
CA GLN A 10 3.28 -20.82 30.27
C GLN A 10 3.15 -19.73 29.20
N ASP A 11 2.57 -18.61 29.65
CA ASP A 11 2.95 -17.22 29.37
C ASP A 11 3.06 -16.76 27.91
N PHE A 12 1.91 -16.59 27.25
CA PHE A 12 1.77 -15.57 26.21
C PHE A 12 0.53 -14.71 26.47
N SER A 13 0.75 -13.41 26.57
CA SER A 13 -0.25 -12.37 26.85
C SER A 13 -1.32 -12.28 25.76
N TYR A 14 -2.50 -12.86 26.02
CA TYR A 14 -3.65 -12.77 25.11
C TYR A 14 -4.18 -11.33 24.93
N GLU A 15 -4.07 -10.46 25.95
CA GLU A 15 -4.56 -9.07 25.86
C GLU A 15 -3.79 -8.19 24.84
N TRP A 16 -2.52 -8.50 24.55
CA TRP A 16 -1.70 -7.75 23.58
C TRP A 16 -1.99 -8.13 22.12
N PHE A 17 -2.49 -9.34 21.91
CA PHE A 17 -2.73 -9.90 20.59
C PHE A 17 -4.02 -9.34 19.98
N ASP A 18 -5.05 -9.17 20.81
CA ASP A 18 -6.34 -8.60 20.42
C ASP A 18 -6.23 -7.15 19.96
N ASP A 19 -5.43 -6.30 20.61
CA ASP A 19 -5.30 -4.88 20.20
C ASP A 19 -4.66 -4.73 18.81
N LYS A 20 -3.66 -5.56 18.47
CA LYS A 20 -2.97 -5.49 17.16
C LYS A 20 -3.85 -6.05 16.03
N ALA A 21 -4.52 -7.18 16.27
CA ALA A 21 -5.49 -7.74 15.34
C ALA A 21 -6.67 -6.76 15.13
N LEU A 22 -7.17 -6.15 16.21
CA LEU A 22 -8.27 -5.19 16.16
C LEU A 22 -7.87 -3.91 15.43
N ARG A 23 -6.63 -3.42 15.62
CA ARG A 23 -6.11 -2.30 14.83
C ARG A 23 -5.98 -2.64 13.35
N GLY A 24 -5.54 -3.85 13.01
CA GLY A 24 -5.56 -4.35 11.63
C GLY A 24 -6.98 -4.35 11.05
N TYR A 25 -7.94 -4.88 11.82
CA TYR A 25 -9.36 -4.87 11.50
C TYR A 25 -9.91 -3.46 11.28
N ILE A 26 -9.68 -2.53 12.18
CA ILE A 26 -10.18 -1.15 12.05
C ILE A 26 -9.53 -0.44 10.84
N ARG A 27 -8.25 -0.72 10.55
CA ARG A 27 -7.52 -0.10 9.43
C ARG A 27 -7.99 -0.63 8.07
N LEU A 28 -8.43 -1.88 7.98
CA LEU A 28 -8.77 -2.56 6.73
C LEU A 28 -10.26 -2.87 6.53
N GLY A 29 -11.05 -2.93 7.61
CA GLY A 29 -12.50 -3.19 7.63
C GLY A 29 -13.36 -2.05 7.08
N GLY A 30 -12.78 -1.26 6.17
CA GLY A 30 -13.41 -0.10 5.55
C GLY A 30 -13.70 -0.32 4.07
N THR A 31 -13.84 0.78 3.34
CA THR A 31 -14.03 0.81 1.88
C THR A 31 -12.79 0.30 1.13
N ALA A 32 -12.96 -0.11 -0.14
CA ALA A 32 -11.84 -0.45 -1.02
C ALA A 32 -10.74 0.63 -1.05
N SER A 33 -11.13 1.91 -0.98
CA SER A 33 -10.18 3.02 -0.91
C SER A 33 -9.32 3.02 0.35
N GLN A 34 -9.85 2.57 1.50
CA GLN A 34 -9.06 2.44 2.72
C GLN A 34 -8.06 1.29 2.61
N ILE A 35 -8.47 0.16 2.05
CA ILE A 35 -7.57 -0.97 1.73
C ILE A 35 -6.42 -0.49 0.84
N VAL A 36 -6.73 0.17 -0.28
CA VAL A 36 -5.70 0.64 -1.22
C VAL A 36 -4.78 1.68 -0.58
N LYS A 37 -5.31 2.63 0.20
CA LYS A 37 -4.47 3.60 0.95
C LYS A 37 -3.55 2.90 1.94
N ARG A 38 -4.02 1.85 2.61
CA ARG A 38 -3.20 1.09 3.56
C ARG A 38 -2.12 0.28 2.86
N LEU A 39 -2.40 -0.31 1.71
CA LEU A 39 -1.41 -0.98 0.87
C LEU A 39 -0.34 -0.01 0.37
N LEU A 40 -0.75 1.17 -0.10
CA LEU A 40 0.18 2.23 -0.52
C LEU A 40 1.07 2.71 0.62
N PHE A 41 0.58 2.72 1.86
CA PHE A 41 1.43 2.99 3.03
C PHE A 41 2.59 2.00 3.12
N TRP A 42 2.33 0.69 2.97
CA TRP A 42 3.38 -0.32 3.02
C TRP A 42 4.30 -0.30 1.80
N VAL A 43 3.76 -0.09 0.59
CA VAL A 43 4.56 0.01 -0.66
C VAL A 43 5.54 1.18 -0.64
N ASN A 44 5.20 2.25 0.07
CA ASN A 44 6.06 3.41 0.22
C ASN A 44 7.13 3.28 1.33
N ARG A 45 7.17 2.19 2.10
CA ARG A 45 8.19 1.95 3.14
C ARG A 45 9.33 1.11 2.60
N ASP A 46 10.55 1.37 3.10
CA ASP A 46 11.65 0.45 2.91
C ASP A 46 11.48 -0.75 3.86
N TYR A 47 11.24 -1.92 3.28
CA TYR A 47 11.05 -3.16 4.04
C TYR A 47 12.28 -3.56 4.85
N LYS A 48 13.47 -3.13 4.41
CA LYS A 48 14.73 -3.40 5.13
C LYS A 48 14.83 -2.63 6.43
N GLU A 49 14.05 -1.56 6.59
CA GLU A 49 14.05 -0.68 7.76
C GLU A 49 12.86 -0.96 8.71
N LEU A 50 12.03 -1.96 8.43
CA LEU A 50 10.91 -2.31 9.30
C LEU A 50 11.41 -2.92 10.62
N ASN A 51 10.95 -2.34 11.72
CA ASN A 51 11.19 -2.89 13.05
C ASN A 51 10.27 -4.11 13.32
N LYS A 52 10.50 -4.80 14.43
CA LYS A 52 9.72 -5.99 14.81
C LYS A 52 8.21 -5.71 14.91
N GLU A 53 7.83 -4.54 15.44
CA GLU A 53 6.43 -4.16 15.63
C GLU A 53 5.73 -3.89 14.29
N ASP A 54 6.42 -3.27 13.34
CA ASP A 54 5.93 -3.04 11.99
C ASP A 54 5.70 -4.36 11.23
N TRP A 55 6.62 -5.32 11.38
CA TRP A 55 6.46 -6.67 10.82
C TRP A 55 5.25 -7.39 11.41
N GLU A 56 5.02 -7.26 12.72
CA GLU A 56 3.83 -7.81 13.37
C GLU A 56 2.54 -7.13 12.88
N HIS A 57 2.52 -5.80 12.72
CA HIS A 57 1.35 -5.11 12.17
C HIS A 57 1.05 -5.51 10.73
N LEU A 58 2.08 -5.60 9.89
CA LEU A 58 1.94 -6.07 8.52
C LEU A 58 1.31 -7.47 8.50
N ARG A 59 1.68 -8.35 9.44
CA ARG A 59 1.11 -9.72 9.55
C ARG A 59 -0.39 -9.72 9.70
N TYR A 60 -0.89 -9.01 10.69
CA TYR A 60 -2.33 -8.94 10.93
C TYR A 60 -3.06 -8.31 9.75
N GLU A 61 -2.44 -7.35 9.08
CA GLU A 61 -3.04 -6.68 7.94
C GLU A 61 -3.10 -7.56 6.68
N ILE A 62 -2.09 -8.40 6.41
CA ILE A 62 -2.19 -9.36 5.30
C ILE A 62 -3.20 -10.48 5.63
N ALA A 63 -3.22 -10.99 6.87
CA ALA A 63 -4.21 -11.96 7.32
C ALA A 63 -5.64 -11.43 7.20
N ALA A 64 -5.87 -10.19 7.64
CA ALA A 64 -7.11 -9.46 7.46
C ALA A 64 -7.54 -9.35 5.99
N LEU A 65 -6.63 -8.98 5.10
CA LEU A 65 -6.92 -8.88 3.66
C LEU A 65 -7.35 -10.21 3.08
N ALA A 66 -6.73 -11.31 3.51
CA ALA A 66 -7.10 -12.63 3.04
C ALA A 66 -8.52 -13.02 3.40
N GLU A 67 -9.01 -12.67 4.60
CA GLU A 67 -10.37 -13.01 5.05
C GLU A 67 -11.44 -12.06 4.49
N LEU A 68 -11.14 -10.76 4.37
CA LEU A 68 -12.03 -9.75 3.78
C LEU A 68 -12.53 -10.07 2.37
N GLY A 69 -11.79 -10.90 1.61
CA GLY A 69 -12.13 -11.24 0.23
C GLY A 69 -13.25 -12.26 0.07
N TRP A 70 -13.60 -12.97 1.15
CA TRP A 70 -14.33 -14.25 1.10
C TRP A 70 -15.62 -14.26 1.93
N THR A 71 -15.66 -13.56 3.06
CA THR A 71 -16.84 -13.48 3.95
C THR A 71 -17.07 -12.04 4.44
N ASN A 72 -18.16 -11.76 5.16
CA ASN A 72 -18.28 -10.62 6.07
C ASN A 72 -17.78 -11.11 7.44
N PRO A 73 -16.47 -11.21 7.67
CA PRO A 73 -15.95 -12.06 8.72
C PRO A 73 -15.98 -11.26 10.04
N THR A 74 -16.38 -11.90 11.12
CA THR A 74 -16.36 -11.29 12.45
C THR A 74 -14.91 -11.10 12.93
N PHE A 75 -14.69 -10.25 13.93
CA PHE A 75 -13.36 -10.08 14.52
C PHE A 75 -12.72 -11.42 14.96
N GLU A 76 -13.53 -12.33 15.50
CA GLU A 76 -13.10 -13.66 15.94
C GLU A 76 -12.62 -14.55 14.79
N ASP A 77 -13.26 -14.45 13.61
CA ASP A 77 -12.84 -15.15 12.40
C ASP A 77 -11.44 -14.66 11.94
N TRP A 78 -11.17 -13.36 12.07
CA TRP A 78 -9.90 -12.76 11.67
C TRP A 78 -8.78 -13.11 12.63
N SER A 79 -9.06 -13.10 13.94
CA SER A 79 -8.07 -13.43 14.95
C SER A 79 -7.61 -14.88 14.79
N LYS A 80 -8.56 -15.81 14.60
CA LYS A 80 -8.25 -17.22 14.30
C LYS A 80 -7.49 -17.40 12.98
N ALA A 81 -7.88 -16.67 11.94
CA ALA A 81 -7.12 -16.67 10.69
C ALA A 81 -5.69 -16.20 10.92
N ALA A 82 -5.47 -15.06 11.59
CA ALA A 82 -4.14 -14.55 11.90
C ALA A 82 -3.31 -15.47 12.81
N GLU A 83 -3.94 -16.20 13.73
CA GLU A 83 -3.29 -17.23 14.56
C GLU A 83 -2.82 -18.42 13.72
N SER A 84 -3.60 -18.86 12.73
CA SER A 84 -3.17 -19.94 11.81
C SER A 84 -1.92 -19.58 10.99
N TRP A 85 -1.56 -18.29 10.89
CA TRP A 85 -0.32 -17.80 10.27
C TRP A 85 0.90 -17.83 11.21
N LEU A 86 0.71 -17.99 12.52
CA LEU A 86 1.79 -17.98 13.52
C LEU A 86 2.61 -19.26 13.54
N GLY A 87 2.00 -20.38 13.13
CA GLY A 87 2.73 -21.62 13.00
C GLY A 87 3.61 -21.54 11.76
N GLU A 88 4.91 -21.78 11.91
CA GLU A 88 5.63 -22.58 10.92
C GLU A 88 4.87 -23.92 10.83
N TYR A 89 3.81 -23.95 10.02
CA TYR A 89 2.97 -25.12 9.93
C TYR A 89 3.68 -26.10 9.02
N PHE A 90 4.53 -26.94 9.61
CA PHE A 90 4.93 -28.18 8.96
C PHE A 90 3.67 -29.05 8.89
N ASP A 91 3.07 -29.15 7.71
CA ASP A 91 2.00 -30.11 7.43
C ASP A 91 2.66 -31.47 7.13
N PRO A 92 2.62 -32.44 8.06
CA PRO A 92 3.29 -33.73 7.88
C PRO A 92 2.64 -34.57 6.77
N GLU A 93 1.37 -34.32 6.46
CA GLU A 93 0.61 -35.05 5.44
C GLU A 93 0.91 -34.51 4.03
N LYS A 94 1.16 -33.19 3.92
CA LYS A 94 1.44 -32.53 2.63
C LYS A 94 2.94 -32.37 2.31
N GLN A 95 3.86 -32.73 3.21
CA GLN A 95 5.32 -32.55 3.07
C GLN A 95 5.74 -31.14 2.58
N ALA A 96 4.97 -30.12 2.93
CA ALA A 96 5.20 -28.76 2.48
C ALA A 96 5.83 -27.94 3.60
N CYS A 97 7.07 -27.48 3.39
CA CYS A 97 7.66 -26.43 4.21
C CYS A 97 7.17 -25.08 3.67
N TYR A 98 6.41 -24.34 4.47
CA TYR A 98 6.06 -22.95 4.15
C TYR A 98 7.21 -22.03 4.56
N LEU A 99 7.50 -21.01 3.73
CA LEU A 99 8.51 -19.98 4.03
C LEU A 99 8.19 -19.27 5.36
N PRO A 100 9.19 -18.75 6.10
CA PRO A 100 8.97 -17.86 7.23
C PRO A 100 7.99 -16.74 6.87
N TYR A 101 7.11 -16.34 7.80
CA TYR A 101 6.09 -15.31 7.56
C TYR A 101 6.65 -14.05 6.89
N SER A 102 7.81 -13.57 7.33
CA SER A 102 8.47 -12.39 6.77
C SER A 102 8.80 -12.53 5.29
N GLU A 103 9.15 -13.74 4.82
CA GLU A 103 9.44 -14.00 3.42
C GLU A 103 8.16 -14.02 2.57
N ASN A 104 7.07 -14.64 3.07
CA ASN A 104 5.76 -14.58 2.41
C ASN A 104 5.21 -13.15 2.34
N ALA A 105 5.38 -12.37 3.40
CA ALA A 105 4.97 -10.98 3.44
C ALA A 105 5.80 -10.11 2.48
N LEU A 106 7.09 -10.39 2.37
CA LEU A 106 7.96 -9.71 1.41
C LEU A 106 7.58 -10.05 -0.03
N GLU A 107 7.32 -11.33 -0.34
CA GLU A 107 6.83 -11.78 -1.65
C GLU A 107 5.54 -11.04 -2.03
N PHE A 108 4.56 -11.01 -1.11
CA PHE A 108 3.30 -10.29 -1.27
C PHE A 108 3.51 -8.80 -1.57
N LEU A 109 4.37 -8.14 -0.80
CA LEU A 109 4.65 -6.71 -0.96
C LEU A 109 5.39 -6.39 -2.25
N GLN A 110 6.30 -7.27 -2.70
CA GLN A 110 7.00 -7.12 -3.98
C GLN A 110 6.03 -7.23 -5.16
N ILE A 111 5.12 -8.21 -5.13
CA ILE A 111 4.08 -8.38 -6.15
C ILE A 111 3.20 -7.12 -6.22
N ILE A 112 2.76 -6.60 -5.08
CA ILE A 112 1.92 -5.40 -5.02
C ILE A 112 2.68 -4.16 -5.49
N SER A 113 3.95 -4.01 -5.09
CA SER A 113 4.78 -2.87 -5.49
C SER A 113 4.95 -2.82 -7.01
N SER A 114 5.26 -3.97 -7.63
CA SER A 114 5.34 -4.11 -9.08
C SER A 114 4.01 -3.77 -9.76
N CYS A 115 2.89 -4.26 -9.22
CA CYS A 115 1.57 -3.93 -9.74
C CYS A 115 1.28 -2.43 -9.67
N ILE A 116 1.58 -1.77 -8.55
CA ILE A 116 1.34 -0.34 -8.34
C ILE A 116 2.21 0.50 -9.27
N GLU A 117 3.48 0.15 -9.44
CA GLU A 117 4.38 0.82 -10.37
C GLU A 117 3.87 0.70 -11.82
N GLN A 118 3.39 -0.49 -12.20
CA GLN A 118 2.79 -0.70 -13.51
C GLN A 118 1.51 0.13 -13.68
N LEU A 119 0.63 0.22 -12.68
CA LEU A 119 -0.59 1.03 -12.77
C LEU A 119 -0.31 2.54 -12.82
N ALA A 120 0.74 3.00 -12.14
CA ALA A 120 1.15 4.40 -12.18
C ALA A 120 1.68 4.79 -13.57
N ASN A 121 2.41 3.89 -14.23
CA ASN A 121 3.11 4.17 -15.49
C ASN A 121 2.39 3.67 -16.76
N LYS A 122 1.49 2.70 -16.63
CA LYS A 122 0.76 2.03 -17.73
C LYS A 122 -0.74 2.07 -17.46
N SER A 123 -1.55 1.66 -18.44
CA SER A 123 -3.01 1.55 -18.29
C SER A 123 -3.48 0.26 -17.62
N SER A 124 -2.58 -0.69 -17.39
CA SER A 124 -2.88 -1.99 -16.80
C SER A 124 -1.69 -2.56 -16.04
N ALA A 125 -1.98 -3.47 -15.12
CA ALA A 125 -0.98 -4.23 -14.38
C ALA A 125 -1.44 -5.67 -14.16
N ASP A 126 -0.47 -6.56 -14.02
CA ASP A 126 -0.68 -7.97 -13.71
C ASP A 126 -0.33 -8.17 -12.22
N LEU A 127 -1.27 -8.72 -11.44
CA LEU A 127 -1.12 -9.00 -10.00
C LEU A 127 -1.23 -10.50 -9.74
N GLY A 128 -0.15 -11.08 -9.22
CA GLY A 128 -0.12 -12.49 -8.82
C GLY A 128 1.21 -13.17 -9.16
N PRO A 129 1.47 -14.36 -8.60
CA PRO A 129 2.57 -15.21 -9.08
C PRO A 129 2.31 -15.64 -10.54
N ILE A 130 3.36 -16.02 -11.27
CA ILE A 130 3.33 -16.38 -12.71
C ILE A 130 2.18 -17.37 -13.07
N SER A 131 1.77 -18.22 -12.12
CA SER A 131 0.72 -19.23 -12.29
C SER A 131 -0.73 -18.75 -12.07
N ALA A 132 -0.95 -17.56 -11.52
CA ALA A 132 -2.30 -17.02 -11.22
C ALA A 132 -2.29 -15.50 -11.36
N VAL A 133 -2.25 -15.02 -12.60
CA VAL A 133 -2.16 -13.59 -12.91
C VAL A 133 -3.54 -12.95 -13.01
N ILE A 134 -3.83 -11.97 -12.16
CA ILE A 134 -5.01 -11.13 -12.22
C ILE A 134 -4.65 -9.83 -12.95
N ARG A 135 -5.27 -9.56 -14.09
CA ARG A 135 -5.06 -8.30 -14.81
C ARG A 135 -5.99 -7.20 -14.32
N ILE A 136 -5.40 -6.06 -13.95
CA ILE A 136 -6.08 -4.86 -13.42
C ILE A 136 -5.93 -3.73 -14.43
N TYR A 137 -6.98 -2.94 -14.63
CA TYR A 137 -7.00 -1.81 -15.56
C TYR A 137 -7.32 -0.49 -14.85
N ARG A 138 -6.80 0.61 -15.38
CA ARG A 138 -7.14 1.97 -14.97
C ARG A 138 -8.50 2.38 -15.55
N GLN A 139 -9.38 2.97 -14.74
CA GLN A 139 -10.74 3.36 -15.15
C GLN A 139 -10.71 4.35 -16.33
N GLY A 140 -11.64 4.18 -17.26
CA GLY A 140 -11.81 5.03 -18.45
C GLY A 140 -11.39 4.38 -19.77
N LYS A 141 -10.86 3.15 -19.77
CA LYS A 141 -10.49 2.44 -21.01
C LYS A 141 -11.23 1.15 -21.34
N GLU A 142 -11.86 0.47 -20.37
CA GLU A 142 -12.86 -0.58 -20.64
C GLU A 142 -13.50 -1.00 -19.31
N LYS A 143 -14.81 -1.21 -19.28
CA LYS A 143 -15.48 -1.88 -18.15
C LYS A 143 -15.50 -3.37 -18.48
N GLN A 144 -14.53 -4.13 -18.00
CA GLN A 144 -14.63 -5.59 -18.03
C GLN A 144 -15.19 -6.11 -16.69
N PRO A 145 -15.99 -7.19 -16.72
CA PRO A 145 -16.51 -7.81 -15.52
C PRO A 145 -15.35 -8.22 -14.60
N LEU A 146 -15.61 -8.19 -13.29
CA LEU A 146 -14.72 -8.79 -12.31
C LEU A 146 -14.37 -10.22 -12.79
N PRO A 147 -13.09 -10.65 -12.72
CA PRO A 147 -12.76 -12.04 -13.02
C PRO A 147 -13.67 -12.94 -12.19
N LYS A 148 -14.47 -13.78 -12.87
CA LYS A 148 -15.34 -14.74 -12.18
C LYS A 148 -14.43 -15.75 -11.47
N PHE A 149 -14.57 -15.81 -10.16
CA PHE A 149 -13.90 -16.82 -9.34
C PHE A 149 -14.43 -18.20 -9.76
N GLY A 150 -13.54 -19.16 -10.09
CA GLY A 150 -14.01 -20.48 -10.50
C GLY A 150 -12.96 -21.49 -10.95
N GLU A 151 -11.96 -21.13 -11.75
CA GLU A 151 -11.20 -22.16 -12.49
C GLU A 151 -9.71 -22.35 -12.11
N MET A 152 -9.06 -21.47 -11.33
CA MET A 152 -7.59 -21.62 -11.08
C MET A 152 -7.06 -21.40 -9.65
N ILE A 153 -7.83 -20.89 -8.67
CA ILE A 153 -7.33 -20.61 -7.29
C ILE A 153 -7.90 -21.60 -6.25
N TYR A 154 -8.53 -22.70 -6.69
CA TYR A 154 -9.04 -23.70 -5.76
C TYR A 154 -7.95 -24.68 -5.26
N GLU A 155 -6.76 -24.71 -5.87
CA GLU A 155 -5.73 -25.69 -5.52
C GLU A 155 -4.63 -25.18 -4.58
N ARG A 156 -4.54 -23.87 -4.29
CA ARG A 156 -3.51 -23.33 -3.37
C ARG A 156 -4.15 -22.52 -2.26
N GLU A 157 -4.28 -23.15 -1.10
CA GLU A 157 -4.76 -22.55 0.16
C GLU A 157 -3.79 -21.49 0.75
N ARG A 158 -2.79 -21.01 -0.02
CA ARG A 158 -1.83 -20.02 0.47
C ARG A 158 -2.53 -18.70 0.72
N ILE A 159 -2.30 -18.19 1.92
CA ILE A 159 -3.06 -17.05 2.41
C ILE A 159 -2.62 -15.74 1.73
N THR A 160 -1.38 -15.68 1.25
CA THR A 160 -0.90 -14.63 0.34
C THR A 160 -1.73 -14.55 -0.94
N ASP A 161 -2.16 -15.68 -1.51
CA ASP A 161 -2.94 -15.70 -2.75
C ASP A 161 -4.36 -15.16 -2.51
N LYS A 162 -4.96 -15.52 -1.36
CA LYS A 162 -6.23 -14.93 -0.90
C LYS A 162 -6.11 -13.42 -0.72
N ALA A 163 -5.04 -12.95 -0.06
CA ALA A 163 -4.80 -11.53 0.17
C ALA A 163 -4.55 -10.76 -1.15
N LEU A 164 -3.84 -11.36 -2.11
CA LEU A 164 -3.61 -10.80 -3.44
C LEU A 164 -4.93 -10.65 -4.20
N TYR A 165 -5.84 -11.61 -4.10
CA TYR A 165 -7.15 -11.52 -4.71
C TYR A 165 -8.00 -10.38 -4.14
N THR A 166 -8.07 -10.24 -2.80
CA THR A 166 -8.77 -9.12 -2.17
C THR A 166 -8.14 -7.78 -2.56
N THR A 167 -6.81 -7.75 -2.64
CA THR A 167 -6.06 -6.59 -3.11
C THR A 167 -6.45 -6.21 -4.54
N ALA A 168 -6.51 -7.18 -5.46
CA ALA A 168 -6.94 -6.93 -6.83
C ALA A 168 -8.34 -6.32 -6.89
N LYS A 169 -9.29 -6.89 -6.16
CA LYS A 169 -10.66 -6.36 -6.05
C LYS A 169 -10.68 -4.91 -5.57
N ALA A 170 -9.93 -4.61 -4.51
CA ALA A 170 -9.88 -3.27 -3.94
C ALA A 170 -9.29 -2.25 -4.92
N ILE A 171 -8.15 -2.58 -5.56
CA ILE A 171 -7.51 -1.72 -6.56
C ILE A 171 -8.43 -1.50 -7.77
N GLN A 172 -9.09 -2.55 -8.26
CA GLN A 172 -10.02 -2.47 -9.37
C GLN A 172 -11.23 -1.60 -9.04
N HIS A 173 -11.78 -1.71 -7.83
CA HIS A 173 -12.87 -0.85 -7.36
C HIS A 173 -12.45 0.63 -7.30
N CYS A 174 -11.21 0.90 -6.87
CA CYS A 174 -10.64 2.25 -6.88
C CYS A 174 -10.22 2.73 -8.29
N GLY A 175 -10.40 1.91 -9.33
CA GLY A 175 -10.29 2.32 -10.72
C GLY A 175 -8.91 2.81 -11.16
N GLY A 176 -7.83 2.35 -10.53
CA GLY A 176 -6.48 2.80 -10.89
C GLY A 176 -6.26 4.31 -10.67
N LEU A 177 -6.90 4.88 -9.64
CA LEU A 177 -6.65 6.24 -9.14
C LEU A 177 -5.31 6.36 -8.40
N VAL A 178 -4.36 5.45 -8.65
CA VAL A 178 -3.03 5.46 -8.05
C VAL A 178 -2.11 6.33 -8.90
N GLU A 179 -1.47 7.29 -8.25
CA GLU A 179 -0.59 8.27 -8.88
C GLU A 179 0.73 8.38 -8.14
N VAL A 180 1.74 8.95 -8.80
CA VAL A 180 3.05 9.23 -8.19
C VAL A 180 3.14 10.71 -7.85
N CYS A 181 3.47 11.02 -6.61
CA CYS A 181 3.66 12.40 -6.19
C CYS A 181 4.93 12.99 -6.82
N PRO A 182 4.86 14.08 -7.58
CA PRO A 182 6.03 14.66 -8.26
C PRO A 182 7.01 15.37 -7.31
N GLU A 183 6.65 15.56 -6.03
CA GLU A 183 7.52 16.22 -5.04
C GLU A 183 8.26 15.24 -4.13
N CYS A 184 7.69 14.07 -3.84
CA CYS A 184 8.29 13.09 -2.93
C CYS A 184 8.35 11.66 -3.49
N SER A 185 7.93 11.46 -4.75
CA SER A 185 7.92 10.17 -5.46
C SER A 185 7.09 9.06 -4.81
N LEU A 186 6.33 9.36 -3.76
CA LEU A 186 5.46 8.38 -3.11
C LEU A 186 4.21 8.12 -3.95
N TYR A 187 3.79 6.86 -4.01
CA TYR A 187 2.52 6.45 -4.59
C TYR A 187 1.37 6.86 -3.68
N PHE A 188 0.28 7.37 -4.25
CA PHE A 188 -0.90 7.78 -3.49
C PHE A 188 -2.19 7.55 -4.26
N LEU A 189 -3.29 7.37 -3.54
CA LEU A 189 -4.63 7.28 -4.12
C LEU A 189 -5.22 8.69 -4.24
N LEU A 190 -5.72 9.04 -5.42
CA LEU A 190 -6.40 10.31 -5.66
C LEU A 190 -7.71 10.36 -4.85
N ASP A 191 -7.87 11.39 -4.01
CA ASP A 191 -9.16 11.72 -3.40
C ASP A 191 -10.04 12.56 -4.34
N ARG A 192 -9.41 13.23 -5.32
CA ARG A 192 -10.07 14.10 -6.30
C ARG A 192 -9.38 13.98 -7.65
N ILE A 193 -10.14 14.07 -8.74
CA ILE A 193 -9.65 13.92 -10.13
C ILE A 193 -8.43 14.82 -10.44
N ASN A 194 -8.40 16.03 -9.89
CA ASN A 194 -7.36 17.02 -10.16
C ASN A 194 -6.25 17.08 -9.10
N GLN A 195 -6.19 16.11 -8.19
CA GLN A 195 -5.17 16.08 -7.16
C GLN A 195 -3.81 15.72 -7.78
N LYS A 196 -2.80 16.57 -7.58
CA LYS A 196 -1.44 16.38 -8.15
C LYS A 196 -0.41 15.91 -7.15
N TYR A 197 -0.72 15.97 -5.85
CA TYR A 197 0.24 15.69 -4.78
C TYR A 197 -0.41 14.78 -3.74
N CYS A 198 0.40 13.94 -3.10
CA CYS A 198 -0.06 13.01 -2.08
C CYS A 198 -0.59 13.69 -0.81
N SER A 199 -0.19 14.93 -0.54
CA SER A 199 -0.60 15.67 0.66
C SER A 199 -0.63 17.18 0.46
N THR A 200 -1.34 17.87 1.36
CA THR A 200 -1.35 19.33 1.47
C THR A 200 0.04 19.89 1.76
N THR A 201 0.87 19.14 2.50
CA THR A 201 2.27 19.49 2.79
C THR A 201 3.10 19.52 1.50
N CYS A 202 3.02 18.49 0.66
CA CYS A 202 3.72 18.45 -0.63
C CYS A 202 3.25 19.59 -1.56
N SER A 203 1.94 19.82 -1.64
CA SER A 203 1.36 20.93 -2.40
C SER A 203 1.87 22.30 -1.92
N SER A 204 1.90 22.52 -0.60
CA SER A 204 2.37 23.76 0.02
C SER A 204 3.86 24.00 -0.20
N ARG A 205 4.69 22.95 -0.15
CA ARG A 205 6.13 23.03 -0.44
C ARG A 205 6.38 23.52 -1.87
N VAL A 206 5.72 22.91 -2.85
CA VAL A 206 5.85 23.32 -4.26
C VAL A 206 5.37 24.75 -4.49
N THR A 207 4.22 25.11 -3.91
CA THR A 207 3.66 26.47 -4.01
C THR A 207 4.61 27.50 -3.42
N THR A 208 5.18 27.21 -2.25
CA THR A 208 6.15 28.07 -1.58
C THR A 208 7.44 28.23 -2.39
N ARG A 209 7.97 27.12 -2.94
CA ARG A 209 9.17 27.13 -3.80
C ARG A 209 8.95 28.02 -5.03
N ARG A 210 7.84 27.83 -5.75
CA ARG A 210 7.48 28.65 -6.92
C ARG A 210 7.33 30.13 -6.58
N SER A 211 6.73 30.46 -5.43
CA SER A 211 6.60 31.84 -4.96
C SER A 211 7.97 32.48 -4.70
N ARG A 212 8.89 31.75 -4.06
CA ARG A 212 10.27 32.21 -3.81
C ARG A 212 11.05 32.42 -5.12
N GLU A 213 10.92 31.49 -6.06
CA GLU A 213 11.55 31.58 -7.39
C GLU A 213 11.04 32.77 -8.19
N LYS A 214 9.72 32.99 -8.21
CA LYS A 214 9.10 34.15 -8.86
C LYS A 214 9.62 35.46 -8.27
N LYS A 215 9.64 35.60 -6.95
CA LYS A 215 10.21 36.78 -6.27
C LYS A 215 11.70 36.99 -6.60
N LYS A 216 12.48 35.91 -6.70
CA LYS A 216 13.89 35.98 -7.11
C LYS A 216 14.04 36.45 -8.56
N ALA A 217 13.23 35.93 -9.48
CA ALA A 217 13.22 36.32 -10.88
C ALA A 217 12.82 37.80 -11.06
N GLU A 218 11.80 38.28 -10.35
CA GLU A 218 11.36 39.68 -10.37
C GLU A 218 12.45 40.64 -9.86
N LYS A 219 13.16 40.25 -8.78
CA LYS A 219 14.31 41.02 -8.27
C LYS A 219 15.43 41.10 -9.31
N LEU A 220 15.79 39.98 -9.95
CA LEU A 220 16.82 39.94 -10.99
C LEU A 220 16.45 40.77 -12.22
N ALA A 221 15.19 40.69 -12.67
CA ALA A 221 14.69 41.49 -13.79
C ALA A 221 14.75 43.00 -13.48
N THR A 222 14.39 43.38 -12.25
CA THR A 222 14.46 44.78 -11.79
C THR A 222 15.91 45.28 -11.73
N GLN A 223 16.85 44.46 -11.23
CA GLN A 223 18.28 44.79 -11.21
C GLN A 223 18.84 44.95 -12.63
N LYS A 224 18.49 44.06 -13.57
CA LYS A 224 18.89 44.18 -14.98
C LYS A 224 18.37 45.48 -15.61
N LYS A 225 17.10 45.83 -15.37
CA LYS A 225 16.51 47.10 -15.84
C LYS A 225 17.21 48.32 -15.26
N LYS A 226 17.55 48.31 -13.96
CA LYS A 226 18.32 49.39 -13.33
C LYS A 226 19.69 49.55 -13.99
N ARG A 227 20.47 48.46 -14.14
CA ARG A 227 21.80 48.49 -14.79
C ARG A 227 21.75 48.98 -16.24
N ALA A 228 20.73 48.59 -17.00
CA ALA A 228 20.55 49.06 -18.38
C ALA A 228 20.27 50.56 -18.47
N LYS A 229 19.47 51.12 -17.53
CA LYS A 229 19.24 52.57 -17.44
C LYS A 229 20.52 53.34 -17.09
N THR A 230 21.33 52.84 -16.16
CA THR A 230 22.59 53.49 -15.76
C THR A 230 23.63 53.51 -16.89
N LYS A 231 23.69 52.47 -17.73
CA LYS A 231 24.55 52.45 -18.93
C LYS A 231 24.09 53.43 -20.01
N LYS A 232 22.77 53.60 -20.21
CA LYS A 232 22.23 54.57 -21.18
C LYS A 232 22.48 56.02 -20.77
N SER A 233 22.52 56.33 -19.46
CA SER A 233 22.79 57.70 -18.99
C SER A 233 24.27 58.09 -19.02
N THR A 234 25.19 57.12 -19.04
CA THR A 234 26.65 57.37 -19.10
C THR A 234 27.22 57.35 -20.52
N GLY A 235 26.53 56.75 -21.49
CA GLY A 235 26.98 56.67 -22.90
C GLY A 235 26.62 57.87 -23.79
N LYS A 236 26.12 58.98 -23.24
CA LYS A 236 25.76 60.19 -24.03
C LYS A 236 26.69 61.36 -23.72
N LYS A 237 27.98 61.19 -24.01
CA LYS A 237 28.93 62.27 -24.29
C LYS A 237 30.07 61.68 -25.12
N ILE A 238 30.08 61.99 -26.41
CA ILE A 238 31.19 62.45 -27.27
C ILE A 238 30.51 63.06 -28.50
#